data_AF-A0A366LD38-F1
#
_entry.id   AF-A0A366LD38-F1
#
_cell.length_a   1.000
_cell.length_b   1.000
_cell.length_c   1.000
_cell.angle_alpha   90.00
_cell.angle_beta   90.00
_cell.angle_gamma   90.00
#
_symmetry.space_group_name_H-M   'P 1'
#
loop_
_entity.id
_entity.type
_entity.pdbx_description
1 polymer ?
#
loop_
_entity_poly.entity_id
_entity_poly.type
_entity_poly.pdbx_seq_one_letter_code
_entity_poly.pdbx_strand_id
1 'polypeptide(L)'
;MKIKNLILIMLLSLSGMATLYAQQILLIGSDSRENNTRGNADLIMVITVKNKEVKLTSILRDTYVYIKGYGNQKLNAAYRLGGRKLLISTINANFKTKLVSSIVTDFNNTARVIDSFGGITINIDKGIHQYVNRYIAEQSYLKGVPSLPLTRTGVIKVTGDQALAYARVRVAGTCYDDHARVERQKNITKAVISYAVKNKSVALKNISGLWSMIDTDIHLKDYMKTFSTFLNKQHLPRSQVFPAGNLYSNERISGVGLVLKIKNFKSAAYRLNDMIK
;
A
#
# COMPACT_ATOMS: atom_id res chain seq x y z
N MET A 1 -44.24 23.66 1.45
CA MET A 1 -43.19 22.62 1.63
C MET A 1 -41.93 23.35 2.10
N LYS A 2 -41.53 23.11 3.35
CA LYS A 2 -41.09 24.16 4.29
C LYS A 2 -39.58 24.48 4.21
N ILE A 3 -39.28 25.76 4.39
CA ILE A 3 -37.97 26.43 4.59
C ILE A 3 -37.00 25.66 5.53
N LYS A 4 -37.49 24.77 6.39
CA LYS A 4 -36.69 23.84 7.20
C LYS A 4 -35.76 22.94 6.37
N ASN A 5 -36.13 22.54 5.15
CA ASN A 5 -35.25 21.71 4.31
C ASN A 5 -34.09 22.51 3.70
N LEU A 6 -34.29 23.81 3.44
CA LEU A 6 -33.25 24.65 2.87
C LEU A 6 -32.20 25.01 3.93
N ILE A 7 -32.62 25.30 5.16
CA ILE A 7 -31.70 25.56 6.29
C ILE A 7 -30.91 24.29 6.66
N LEU A 8 -31.49 23.09 6.56
CA LEU A 8 -30.76 21.84 6.79
C LEU A 8 -29.72 21.55 5.71
N ILE A 9 -30.04 21.81 4.44
CA ILE A 9 -29.08 21.70 3.32
C ILE A 9 -27.99 22.78 3.44
N MET A 10 -28.36 23.99 3.89
CA MET A 10 -27.42 25.09 4.11
C MET A 10 -26.53 24.84 5.32
N LEU A 11 -27.03 24.23 6.40
CA LEU A 11 -26.24 23.76 7.56
C LEU A 11 -25.35 22.56 7.20
N LEU A 12 -25.77 21.69 6.28
CA LEU A 12 -24.93 20.63 5.73
C LEU A 12 -23.86 21.18 4.79
N SER A 13 -24.11 22.31 4.11
CA SER A 13 -23.10 22.99 3.28
C SER A 13 -22.20 23.95 4.08
N LEU A 14 -22.69 24.53 5.19
CA LEU A 14 -21.91 25.33 6.15
C LEU A 14 -21.19 24.45 7.17
N SER A 15 -21.61 23.19 7.34
CA SER A 15 -20.69 22.18 7.80
C SER A 15 -19.67 22.00 6.68
N GLY A 16 -18.58 22.74 6.78
CA GLY A 16 -17.29 22.21 6.42
C GLY A 16 -17.10 20.88 7.16
N MET A 17 -17.79 19.83 6.73
CA MET A 17 -17.33 18.46 6.80
C MET A 17 -16.15 18.33 5.82
N ALA A 18 -15.12 19.15 6.04
CA ALA A 18 -13.85 18.57 6.42
C ALA A 18 -14.14 17.69 7.63
N THR A 19 -14.64 16.48 7.37
CA THR A 19 -15.10 15.57 8.41
C THR A 19 -13.94 15.43 9.39
N LEU A 20 -14.22 15.63 10.67
CA LEU A 20 -13.30 15.43 11.80
C LEU A 20 -12.70 14.00 11.89
N TYR A 21 -12.91 13.16 10.88
CA TYR A 21 -12.34 11.84 10.73
C TYR A 21 -11.06 11.95 9.91
N ALA A 22 -9.97 11.42 10.47
CA ALA A 22 -8.83 10.97 9.70
C ALA A 22 -9.32 10.30 8.41
N GLN A 23 -8.91 10.79 7.24
CA GLN A 23 -9.22 10.08 6.00
C GLN A 23 -8.32 8.86 5.94
N GLN A 24 -8.91 7.69 6.22
CA GLN A 24 -8.25 6.40 6.24
C GLN A 24 -8.52 5.69 4.91
N ILE A 25 -7.45 5.46 4.15
CA ILE A 25 -7.51 4.74 2.88
C ILE A 25 -6.67 3.48 3.01
N LEU A 26 -7.26 2.32 2.71
CA LEU A 26 -6.52 1.07 2.62
C LEU A 26 -5.86 0.96 1.24
N LEU A 27 -4.54 1.14 1.19
CA LEU A 27 -3.71 0.85 0.03
C LEU A 27 -3.38 -0.66 0.00
N ILE A 28 -3.74 -1.29 -1.12
CA ILE A 28 -3.54 -2.70 -1.39
C ILE A 28 -2.63 -2.83 -2.60
N GLY A 29 -1.45 -3.43 -2.42
CA GLY A 29 -0.58 -3.82 -3.52
C GLY A 29 -0.65 -5.32 -3.74
N SER A 30 -0.92 -5.74 -4.97
CA SER A 30 -0.97 -7.16 -5.34
C SER A 30 0.01 -7.49 -6.47
N ASP A 31 0.67 -8.65 -6.38
CA ASP A 31 1.36 -9.30 -7.51
C ASP A 31 0.31 -10.17 -8.23
N SER A 32 -0.69 -9.53 -8.86
CA SER A 32 -1.61 -10.23 -9.76
C SER A 32 -0.95 -10.32 -11.13
N ARG A 33 -0.71 -11.56 -11.56
CA ARG A 33 -0.27 -11.87 -12.91
C ARG A 33 -1.49 -12.44 -13.63
N GLU A 34 -1.86 -11.81 -14.74
CA GLU A 34 -2.92 -12.21 -15.68
C GLU A 34 -4.38 -11.89 -15.32
N ASN A 35 -5.16 -11.67 -16.38
CA ASN A 35 -6.57 -11.35 -16.39
C ASN A 35 -7.40 -12.54 -15.89
N ASN A 36 -7.67 -12.58 -14.58
CA ASN A 36 -8.86 -13.15 -13.89
C ASN A 36 -8.55 -13.84 -12.57
N THR A 37 -7.28 -14.08 -12.21
CA THR A 37 -6.93 -14.64 -10.90
C THR A 37 -6.34 -13.57 -9.98
N ARG A 38 -7.04 -13.27 -8.88
CA ARG A 38 -6.54 -12.33 -7.86
C ARG A 38 -5.38 -12.98 -7.11
N GLY A 39 -4.22 -12.33 -7.13
CA GLY A 39 -3.09 -12.70 -6.27
C GLY A 39 -3.37 -12.38 -4.79
N ASN A 40 -2.46 -12.78 -3.91
CA ASN A 40 -2.50 -12.32 -2.51
C ASN A 40 -2.14 -10.82 -2.43
N ALA A 41 -2.62 -10.14 -1.39
CA ALA A 41 -2.16 -8.79 -1.09
C ALA A 41 -0.76 -8.84 -0.45
N ASP A 42 0.26 -8.43 -1.19
CA ASP A 42 1.64 -8.36 -0.69
C ASP A 42 1.90 -7.08 0.10
N LEU A 43 1.17 -6.01 -0.22
CA LEU A 43 1.13 -4.77 0.53
C LEU A 43 -0.28 -4.53 1.08
N ILE A 44 -0.38 -4.35 2.40
CA ILE A 44 -1.60 -3.92 3.08
C ILE A 44 -1.21 -2.73 3.96
N MET A 45 -1.62 -1.51 3.58
CA MET A 45 -1.19 -0.29 4.25
C MET A 45 -2.38 0.65 4.45
N VAL A 46 -2.59 1.13 5.66
CA VAL A 46 -3.55 2.20 5.92
C VAL A 46 -2.83 3.53 5.83
N ILE A 47 -3.26 4.37 4.89
CA ILE A 47 -2.87 5.77 4.78
C ILE A 47 -3.86 6.58 5.59
N THR A 48 -3.38 7.25 6.63
CA THR A 48 -4.17 8.15 7.46
C THR A 48 -3.75 9.58 7.19
N VAL A 49 -4.68 10.40 6.70
CA VAL A 49 -4.48 11.84 6.51
C VAL A 49 -5.21 12.59 7.62
N LYS A 50 -4.48 13.27 8.51
CA LYS A 50 -5.06 14.04 9.62
C LYS A 50 -4.22 15.27 9.95
N ASN A 51 -4.88 16.42 10.13
CA ASN A 51 -4.24 17.69 10.47
C ASN A 51 -3.08 18.00 9.51
N LYS A 52 -1.85 18.12 10.01
CA LYS A 52 -0.64 18.41 9.22
C LYS A 52 0.18 17.16 8.87
N GLU A 53 -0.29 15.98 9.25
CA GLU A 53 0.48 14.74 9.16
C GLU A 53 -0.18 13.70 8.24
N VAL A 54 0.68 12.88 7.63
CA VAL A 54 0.31 11.60 7.02
C VAL A 54 0.94 10.49 7.84
N LYS A 55 0.16 9.47 8.19
CA LYS A 55 0.67 8.23 8.78
C LYS A 55 0.46 7.07 7.81
N LEU A 56 1.49 6.25 7.65
CA LEU A 56 1.48 5.01 6.88
C LEU A 56 1.57 3.84 7.85
N THR A 57 0.48 3.10 8.01
CA THR A 57 0.42 1.93 8.89
C THR A 57 0.40 0.66 8.05
N SER A 58 1.55 0.00 7.95
CA SER A 58 1.63 -1.29 7.27
C SER A 58 1.06 -2.39 8.16
N ILE A 59 0.07 -3.13 7.67
CA ILE A 59 -0.46 -4.32 8.32
C ILE A 59 0.26 -5.52 7.71
N LEU A 60 0.94 -6.32 8.54
CA LEU A 60 1.70 -7.47 8.07
C LEU A 60 0.75 -8.51 7.48
N ARG A 61 1.05 -8.89 6.24
CA ARG A 61 0.20 -9.73 5.39
C ARG A 61 -0.01 -11.14 5.96
N ASP A 62 0.94 -11.63 6.75
CA ASP A 62 0.95 -12.96 7.37
C ASP A 62 0.27 -12.99 8.74
N THR A 63 -0.39 -11.90 9.16
CA THR A 63 -1.18 -11.86 10.40
C THR A 63 -2.29 -12.91 10.34
N TYR A 64 -2.33 -13.82 11.33
CA TYR A 64 -3.31 -14.89 11.40
C TYR A 64 -4.64 -14.35 11.92
N VAL A 65 -5.67 -14.40 11.08
CA VAL A 65 -6.97 -13.77 11.34
C VAL A 65 -8.11 -14.67 10.88
N TYR A 66 -9.30 -14.47 11.46
CA TYR A 66 -10.51 -15.12 10.97
C TYR A 66 -11.04 -14.41 9.73
N ILE A 67 -11.21 -15.14 8.63
CA ILE A 67 -11.81 -14.67 7.39
C ILE A 67 -13.21 -15.28 7.28
N LYS A 68 -14.25 -14.44 7.24
CA LYS A 68 -15.65 -14.88 7.17
C LYS A 68 -15.86 -15.78 5.96
N GLY A 69 -16.35 -17.00 6.19
CA GLY A 69 -16.58 -18.02 5.16
C GLY A 69 -15.38 -18.89 4.80
N TYR A 70 -14.18 -18.60 5.32
CA TYR A 70 -12.94 -19.31 4.95
C TYR A 70 -12.10 -19.78 6.16
N GLY A 71 -12.57 -19.52 7.39
CA GLY A 71 -11.86 -19.88 8.62
C GLY A 71 -10.64 -19.01 8.87
N ASN A 72 -9.72 -19.49 9.68
CA ASN A 72 -8.51 -18.75 10.03
C ASN A 72 -7.43 -18.93 8.96
N GLN A 73 -6.94 -17.82 8.40
CA GLN A 73 -5.83 -17.82 7.43
C GLN A 73 -4.95 -16.58 7.64
N LYS A 74 -3.90 -16.47 6.82
CA LYS A 74 -3.12 -15.23 6.69
C LYS A 74 -4.00 -14.12 6.11
N LEU A 75 -3.87 -12.91 6.64
CA LEU A 75 -4.68 -11.75 6.24
C LEU A 75 -4.65 -11.49 4.72
N ASN A 76 -3.49 -11.69 4.06
CA ASN A 76 -3.35 -11.49 2.63
C ASN A 76 -4.27 -12.36 1.76
N ALA A 77 -4.65 -13.53 2.26
CA ALA A 77 -5.54 -14.44 1.57
C ALA A 77 -6.95 -13.85 1.41
N ALA A 78 -7.38 -12.95 2.31
CA ALA A 78 -8.69 -12.30 2.21
C ALA A 78 -8.86 -11.53 0.89
N TYR A 79 -7.79 -10.91 0.39
CA TYR A 79 -7.81 -10.22 -0.90
C TYR A 79 -7.90 -11.20 -2.08
N ARG A 80 -7.12 -12.29 -2.05
CA ARG A 80 -7.22 -13.36 -3.06
C ARG A 80 -8.62 -13.97 -3.12
N LEU A 81 -9.21 -14.24 -1.96
CA LEU A 81 -10.48 -14.95 -1.81
C LEU A 81 -11.71 -14.07 -2.14
N GLY A 82 -11.70 -12.78 -1.81
CA GLY A 82 -12.88 -11.93 -1.95
C GLY A 82 -12.59 -10.46 -2.28
N GLY A 83 -11.41 -10.17 -2.80
CA GLY A 83 -10.98 -8.84 -3.19
C GLY A 83 -10.96 -7.84 -2.03
N ARG A 84 -11.01 -6.55 -2.37
CA ARG A 84 -10.93 -5.45 -1.39
C ARG A 84 -12.03 -5.51 -0.34
N LYS A 85 -13.25 -5.92 -0.72
CA LYS A 85 -14.42 -5.99 0.19
C LYS A 85 -14.17 -7.00 1.32
N LEU A 86 -13.72 -8.21 0.99
CA LEU A 86 -13.44 -9.22 2.00
C LEU A 86 -12.23 -8.82 2.87
N LEU A 87 -11.17 -8.27 2.28
CA LEU A 87 -10.01 -7.79 3.04
C LEU A 87 -10.39 -6.70 4.05
N ILE A 88 -11.12 -5.66 3.62
CA ILE A 88 -11.61 -4.58 4.51
C ILE A 88 -12.47 -5.17 5.63
N SER A 89 -13.43 -6.03 5.29
CA SER A 89 -14.32 -6.64 6.29
C SER A 89 -13.55 -7.49 7.30
N THR A 90 -12.49 -8.17 6.86
CA THR A 90 -11.61 -8.99 7.71
C THR A 90 -10.84 -8.12 8.70
N ILE A 91 -10.25 -7.00 8.24
CA ILE A 91 -9.53 -6.05 9.11
C ILE A 91 -10.50 -5.41 10.11
N ASN A 92 -11.67 -4.97 9.65
CA ASN A 92 -12.69 -4.36 10.50
C ASN A 92 -13.20 -5.32 11.57
N ALA A 93 -13.50 -6.58 11.22
CA ALA A 93 -14.06 -7.56 12.14
C ALA A 93 -13.06 -7.99 13.23
N ASN A 94 -11.80 -8.29 12.83
CA ASN A 94 -10.76 -8.79 13.72
C ASN A 94 -10.21 -7.70 14.64
N PHE A 95 -10.07 -6.46 14.13
CA PHE A 95 -9.40 -5.38 14.85
C PHE A 95 -10.33 -4.24 15.24
N LYS A 96 -11.65 -4.37 15.03
CA LYS A 96 -12.67 -3.35 15.38
C LYS A 96 -12.38 -1.98 14.76
N THR A 97 -11.83 -1.98 13.53
CA THR A 97 -11.60 -0.77 12.75
C THR A 97 -12.82 -0.42 11.89
N LYS A 98 -12.82 0.75 11.25
CA LYS A 98 -13.92 1.26 10.41
C LYS A 98 -13.42 1.69 9.03
N LEU A 99 -12.53 0.90 8.43
CA LEU A 99 -12.03 1.17 7.09
C LEU A 99 -13.17 0.99 6.07
N VAL A 100 -13.26 1.91 5.11
CA VAL A 100 -14.30 1.91 4.08
C VAL A 100 -13.69 2.07 2.69
N SER A 101 -12.76 3.01 2.54
CA SER A 101 -12.15 3.34 1.26
C SER A 101 -10.88 2.55 0.99
N SER A 102 -10.66 2.20 -0.28
CA SER A 102 -9.47 1.47 -0.70
C SER A 102 -8.94 1.88 -2.07
N ILE A 103 -7.64 1.76 -2.22
CA ILE A 103 -6.91 1.89 -3.48
C ILE A 103 -6.17 0.57 -3.69
N VAL A 104 -6.42 -0.05 -4.83
CA VAL A 104 -5.73 -1.25 -5.30
C VAL A 104 -4.78 -0.83 -6.42
N THR A 105 -3.55 -1.30 -6.34
CA THR A 105 -2.56 -1.12 -7.40
C THR A 105 -1.73 -2.40 -7.54
N ASP A 106 -1.01 -2.51 -8.65
CA ASP A 106 -0.01 -3.54 -8.87
C ASP A 106 1.36 -2.88 -9.08
N PHE A 107 2.40 -3.72 -9.09
CA PHE A 107 3.77 -3.21 -9.19
C PHE A 107 4.12 -2.67 -10.58
N ASN A 108 3.42 -3.08 -11.65
CA ASN A 108 3.61 -2.52 -12.98
C ASN A 108 3.05 -1.10 -13.06
N ASN A 109 1.87 -0.88 -12.48
CA ASN A 109 1.26 0.43 -12.34
C ASN A 109 2.14 1.33 -11.46
N THR A 110 2.69 0.81 -10.37
CA THR A 110 3.66 1.53 -9.54
C THR A 110 4.91 1.95 -10.33
N ALA A 111 5.41 1.09 -11.23
CA ALA A 111 6.54 1.42 -12.11
C ALA A 111 6.21 2.58 -13.06
N ARG A 112 5.02 2.58 -13.68
CA ARG A 112 4.56 3.70 -14.53
C ARG A 112 4.44 5.01 -13.76
N VAL A 113 3.99 4.97 -12.50
CA VAL A 113 3.99 6.14 -11.62
C VAL A 113 5.40 6.68 -11.42
N ILE A 114 6.37 5.79 -11.16
CA ILE A 114 7.78 6.18 -10.98
C ILE A 114 8.33 6.85 -12.24
N ASP A 115 8.04 6.32 -13.42
CA ASP A 115 8.47 6.92 -14.69
C ASP A 115 7.81 8.29 -14.93
N SER A 116 6.54 8.47 -14.56
CA SER A 116 5.84 9.77 -14.62
C SER A 116 6.47 10.84 -13.72
N PHE A 117 7.18 10.40 -12.69
CA PHE A 117 7.96 11.25 -11.78
C PHE A 117 9.39 11.48 -12.27
N GLY A 118 9.77 10.90 -13.42
CA GLY A 118 11.12 10.89 -13.96
C GLY A 118 12.08 10.03 -13.16
N GLY A 119 11.59 9.06 -12.39
CA GLY A 119 12.34 8.18 -11.50
C GLY A 119 12.29 8.57 -10.02
N ILE A 120 12.60 7.61 -9.13
CA ILE A 120 12.64 7.80 -7.67
C ILE A 120 14.01 7.40 -7.11
N THR A 121 14.33 7.88 -5.90
CA THR A 121 15.57 7.49 -5.21
C THR A 121 15.30 6.32 -4.26
N ILE A 122 16.09 5.26 -4.37
CA ILE A 122 16.09 4.10 -3.44
C ILE A 122 17.53 3.71 -3.08
N ASN A 123 17.68 2.99 -1.97
CA ASN A 123 18.97 2.41 -1.57
C ASN A 123 19.09 0.97 -2.09
N ILE A 124 20.09 0.70 -2.93
CA ILE A 124 20.38 -0.63 -3.47
C ILE A 124 21.62 -1.20 -2.79
N ASP A 125 21.45 -2.29 -2.04
CA ASP A 125 22.58 -2.98 -1.41
C ASP A 125 23.48 -3.67 -2.46
N LYS A 126 24.77 -3.78 -2.17
CA LYS A 126 25.74 -4.40 -3.10
C LYS A 126 25.37 -5.84 -3.45
N GLY A 127 24.93 -6.63 -2.47
CA GLY A 127 24.63 -8.06 -2.67
C GLY A 127 23.37 -8.34 -3.50
N ILE A 128 22.42 -7.39 -3.61
CA ILE A 128 21.20 -7.60 -4.39
C ILE A 128 21.36 -7.19 -5.87
N HIS A 129 22.36 -6.35 -6.17
CA HIS A 129 22.57 -5.70 -7.47
C HIS A 129 22.52 -6.66 -8.66
N GLN A 130 23.25 -7.77 -8.59
CA GLN A 130 23.27 -8.77 -9.67
C GLN A 130 21.89 -9.39 -9.95
N TYR A 131 21.10 -9.62 -8.89
CA TYR A 131 19.76 -10.18 -9.02
C TYR A 131 18.82 -9.16 -9.67
N VAL A 132 18.94 -7.89 -9.28
CA VAL A 132 18.16 -6.81 -9.91
C VAL A 132 18.46 -6.73 -11.40
N ASN A 133 19.74 -6.73 -11.79
CA ASN A 133 20.13 -6.66 -13.20
C ASN A 133 19.65 -7.86 -14.02
N ARG A 134 19.56 -9.06 -13.41
CA ARG A 134 18.94 -10.22 -14.06
C ARG A 134 17.45 -9.99 -14.37
N TYR A 135 16.70 -9.45 -13.40
CA TYR A 135 15.29 -9.11 -13.63
C TYR A 135 15.11 -7.98 -14.65
N ILE A 136 16.01 -6.98 -14.68
CA ILE A 136 16.00 -5.92 -15.70
C ILE A 136 16.21 -6.54 -17.09
N ALA A 137 17.19 -7.43 -17.25
CA ALA A 137 17.47 -8.09 -18.52
C ALA A 137 16.28 -8.94 -19.00
N GLU A 138 15.67 -9.74 -18.11
CA GLU A 138 14.46 -10.51 -18.41
C GLU A 138 13.31 -9.61 -18.88
N GLN A 139 13.02 -8.53 -18.14
CA GLN A 139 11.95 -7.59 -18.48
C GLN A 139 12.19 -6.89 -19.82
N SER A 140 13.43 -6.46 -20.07
CA SER A 140 13.81 -5.75 -21.29
C SER A 140 13.68 -6.66 -22.51
N TYR A 141 14.13 -7.91 -22.37
CA TYR A 141 13.96 -8.94 -23.40
C TYR A 141 12.48 -9.19 -23.71
N LEU A 142 11.64 -9.39 -22.70
CA LEU A 142 10.20 -9.62 -22.88
C LEU A 142 9.47 -8.42 -23.54
N LYS A 143 9.97 -7.20 -23.33
CA LYS A 143 9.42 -5.99 -23.93
C LYS A 143 10.01 -5.66 -25.31
N GLY A 144 11.07 -6.35 -25.73
CA GLY A 144 11.79 -6.02 -26.96
C GLY A 144 12.49 -4.66 -26.93
N VAL A 145 12.93 -4.19 -25.75
CA VAL A 145 13.61 -2.90 -25.57
C VAL A 145 15.05 -3.08 -25.07
N PRO A 146 15.95 -2.09 -25.30
CA PRO A 146 17.30 -2.14 -24.75
C PRO A 146 17.31 -2.24 -23.21
N SER A 147 18.19 -3.08 -22.68
CA SER A 147 18.35 -3.24 -21.23
C SER A 147 19.08 -2.03 -20.63
N LEU A 148 18.54 -1.49 -19.54
CA LEU A 148 19.13 -0.39 -18.77
C LEU A 148 19.52 -0.87 -17.36
N PRO A 149 20.65 -1.60 -17.21
CA PRO A 149 21.05 -2.17 -15.93
C PRO A 149 21.41 -1.08 -14.92
N LEU A 150 21.36 -1.44 -13.63
CA LEU A 150 21.94 -0.62 -12.57
C LEU A 150 23.46 -0.58 -12.76
N THR A 151 24.03 0.62 -12.82
CA THR A 151 25.48 0.85 -12.99
C THR A 151 26.22 1.03 -11.66
N ARG A 152 25.49 1.31 -10.57
CA ARG A 152 26.04 1.52 -9.22
C ARG A 152 25.05 1.07 -8.15
N THR A 153 25.54 0.95 -6.92
CA THR A 153 24.79 0.61 -5.70
C THR A 153 24.70 1.82 -4.76
N GLY A 154 24.03 1.67 -3.63
CA GLY A 154 23.79 2.75 -2.67
C GLY A 154 22.53 3.54 -3.00
N VAL A 155 22.48 4.80 -2.56
CA VAL A 155 21.35 5.70 -2.77
C VAL A 155 21.38 6.22 -4.22
N ILE A 156 20.53 5.66 -5.07
CA ILE A 156 20.52 5.94 -6.51
C ILE A 156 19.12 6.27 -7.00
N LYS A 157 19.04 7.09 -8.04
CA LYS A 157 17.81 7.34 -8.77
C LYS A 157 17.58 6.18 -9.75
N VAL A 158 16.38 5.61 -9.74
CA VAL A 158 15.98 4.47 -10.56
C VAL A 158 14.73 4.79 -11.38
N THR A 159 14.63 4.18 -12.56
CA THR A 159 13.40 4.18 -13.39
C THR A 159 12.34 3.24 -12.82
N GLY A 160 11.14 3.27 -13.40
CA GLY A 160 10.04 2.37 -13.09
C GLY A 160 10.44 0.91 -13.28
N ASP A 161 11.07 0.57 -14.40
CA ASP A 161 11.52 -0.79 -14.69
C ASP A 161 12.62 -1.26 -13.73
N GLN A 162 13.57 -0.40 -13.40
CA GLN A 162 14.60 -0.70 -12.40
C GLN A 162 13.98 -0.92 -11.00
N ALA A 163 13.01 -0.09 -10.62
CA ALA A 163 12.28 -0.26 -9.36
C ALA A 163 11.43 -1.53 -9.36
N LEU A 164 10.78 -1.87 -10.47
CA LEU A 164 10.01 -3.10 -10.64
C LEU A 164 10.90 -4.34 -10.53
N ALA A 165 12.06 -4.33 -11.21
CA ALA A 165 13.06 -5.39 -11.08
C ALA A 165 13.51 -5.56 -9.62
N TYR A 166 13.83 -4.46 -8.93
CA TYR A 166 14.17 -4.48 -7.51
C TYR A 166 13.03 -5.05 -6.63
N ALA A 167 11.78 -4.67 -6.91
CA ALA A 167 10.59 -5.17 -6.24
C ALA A 167 10.34 -6.67 -6.47
N ARG A 168 10.81 -7.21 -7.60
CA ARG A 168 10.58 -8.60 -8.02
C ARG A 168 11.64 -9.58 -7.53
N VAL A 169 12.82 -9.12 -7.14
CA VAL A 169 13.89 -10.01 -6.66
C VAL A 169 13.35 -10.95 -5.58
N ARG A 170 13.54 -12.25 -5.80
CA ARG A 170 13.23 -13.32 -4.85
C ARG A 170 14.24 -14.45 -5.04
N VAL A 171 15.04 -14.72 -4.01
CA VAL A 171 16.05 -15.78 -4.03
C VAL A 171 15.89 -16.61 -2.76
N ALA A 172 15.27 -17.78 -2.90
CA ALA A 172 15.02 -18.69 -1.78
C ALA A 172 16.33 -19.14 -1.13
N GLY A 173 16.32 -19.28 0.20
CA GLY A 173 17.52 -19.67 0.98
C GLY A 173 18.53 -18.55 1.20
N THR A 174 18.20 -17.30 0.88
CA THR A 174 19.07 -16.13 1.09
C THR A 174 18.34 -15.03 1.87
N CYS A 175 19.05 -13.97 2.26
CA CYS A 175 18.44 -12.76 2.82
C CYS A 175 17.61 -11.96 1.80
N TYR A 176 17.53 -12.39 0.53
CA TYR A 176 16.70 -11.82 -0.53
C TYR A 176 15.46 -12.66 -0.84
N ASP A 177 14.97 -13.39 0.15
CA ASP A 177 13.79 -14.25 0.08
C ASP A 177 12.47 -13.47 -0.15
N ASP A 178 11.35 -14.18 0.02
CA ASP A 178 10.02 -13.60 -0.16
C ASP A 178 9.67 -12.52 0.88
N HIS A 179 10.19 -12.64 2.11
CA HIS A 179 10.00 -11.62 3.13
C HIS A 179 10.72 -10.33 2.73
N ALA A 180 11.98 -10.44 2.31
CA ALA A 180 12.74 -9.30 1.82
C ALA A 180 12.10 -8.66 0.58
N ARG A 181 11.46 -9.45 -0.30
CA ARG A 181 10.71 -8.96 -1.45
C ARG A 181 9.56 -8.03 -1.03
N VAL A 182 8.76 -8.46 -0.06
CA VAL A 182 7.64 -7.65 0.47
C VAL A 182 8.16 -6.35 1.11
N GLU A 183 9.27 -6.41 1.84
CA GLU A 183 9.88 -5.21 2.41
C GLU A 183 10.35 -4.23 1.34
N ARG A 184 10.96 -4.72 0.24
CA ARG A 184 11.31 -3.87 -0.91
C ARG A 184 10.10 -3.20 -1.54
N GLN A 185 9.02 -3.95 -1.75
CA GLN A 185 7.76 -3.43 -2.28
C GLN A 185 7.16 -2.33 -1.39
N LYS A 186 7.18 -2.52 -0.07
CA LYS A 186 6.80 -1.49 0.92
C LYS A 186 7.70 -0.25 0.80
N ASN A 187 9.01 -0.45 0.69
CA ASN A 187 9.99 0.64 0.61
C ASN A 187 9.83 1.47 -0.67
N ILE A 188 9.61 0.83 -1.82
CA ILE A 188 9.29 1.50 -3.08
C ILE A 188 8.03 2.34 -2.92
N THR A 189 6.97 1.74 -2.38
CA THR A 189 5.69 2.46 -2.17
C THR A 189 5.89 3.69 -1.28
N LYS A 190 6.63 3.55 -0.18
CA LYS A 190 6.99 4.68 0.70
C LYS A 190 7.80 5.75 -0.03
N ALA A 191 8.74 5.35 -0.89
CA ALA A 191 9.55 6.27 -1.68
C ALA A 191 8.71 7.04 -2.70
N VAL A 192 7.76 6.38 -3.38
CA VAL A 192 6.80 7.01 -4.29
C VAL A 192 5.93 8.04 -3.56
N ILE A 193 5.33 7.65 -2.43
CA ILE A 193 4.51 8.54 -1.59
C ILE A 193 5.34 9.74 -1.11
N SER A 194 6.57 9.50 -0.66
CA SER A 194 7.47 10.57 -0.18
C SER A 194 7.90 11.50 -1.31
N TYR A 195 8.17 10.97 -2.50
CA TYR A 195 8.48 11.77 -3.69
C TYR A 195 7.31 12.68 -4.04
N ALA A 196 6.09 12.15 -4.06
CA ALA A 196 4.89 12.91 -4.41
C ALA A 196 4.69 14.10 -3.45
N VAL A 197 4.82 13.88 -2.14
CA VAL A 197 4.70 14.95 -1.11
C VAL A 197 5.78 16.02 -1.27
N LYS A 198 7.02 15.65 -1.61
CA LYS A 198 8.12 16.59 -1.84
C LYS A 198 7.97 17.36 -3.16
N ASN A 199 7.48 16.70 -4.21
CA ASN A 199 7.40 17.23 -5.57
C ASN A 199 5.95 17.48 -5.99
N LYS A 200 5.23 18.28 -5.19
CA LYS A 200 3.77 18.48 -5.31
C LYS A 200 3.33 18.85 -6.71
N SER A 201 4.05 19.76 -7.37
CA SER A 201 3.72 20.21 -8.74
C SER A 201 3.80 19.07 -9.76
N VAL A 202 4.79 18.17 -9.65
CA VAL A 202 4.91 16.99 -10.52
C VAL A 202 3.79 15.99 -10.24
N ALA A 203 3.50 15.75 -8.97
CA ALA A 203 2.42 14.85 -8.56
C ALA A 203 1.03 15.36 -9.02
N LEU A 204 0.77 16.67 -8.90
CA LEU A 204 -0.47 17.30 -9.37
C LEU A 204 -0.60 17.25 -10.90
N LYS A 205 0.48 17.49 -11.65
CA LYS A 205 0.47 17.38 -13.12
C LYS A 205 0.11 15.98 -13.61
N ASN A 206 0.51 14.95 -12.86
CA ASN A 206 0.30 13.55 -13.23
C ASN A 206 -0.98 12.93 -12.64
N ILE A 207 -1.78 13.67 -11.87
CA ILE A 207 -2.89 13.13 -11.05
C ILE A 207 -3.91 12.30 -11.83
N SER A 208 -4.27 12.72 -13.04
CA SER A 208 -5.21 11.98 -13.90
C SER A 208 -4.61 10.67 -14.42
N GLY A 209 -3.31 10.66 -14.71
CA GLY A 209 -2.57 9.45 -15.07
C GLY A 209 -2.50 8.48 -13.88
N LEU A 210 -2.20 8.98 -12.68
CA LEU A 210 -2.20 8.17 -11.45
C LEU A 210 -3.56 7.54 -11.18
N TRP A 211 -4.64 8.30 -11.38
CA TRP A 211 -6.01 7.81 -11.25
C TRP A 211 -6.30 6.64 -12.20
N SER A 212 -5.86 6.72 -13.46
CA SER A 212 -6.08 5.65 -14.45
C SER A 212 -5.32 4.35 -14.15
N MET A 213 -4.31 4.40 -13.26
CA MET A 213 -3.43 3.28 -12.90
C MET A 213 -3.85 2.58 -11.60
N ILE A 214 -4.96 3.00 -10.99
CA ILE A 214 -5.46 2.42 -9.74
C ILE A 214 -6.89 1.92 -9.89
N ASP A 215 -7.22 0.91 -9.09
CA ASP A 215 -8.59 0.44 -8.91
C ASP A 215 -9.09 0.87 -7.52
N THR A 216 -10.16 1.66 -7.47
CA THR A 216 -10.62 2.30 -6.22
C THR A 216 -12.13 2.41 -6.13
N ASP A 217 -12.63 2.52 -4.91
CA ASP A 217 -14.05 2.75 -4.57
C ASP A 217 -14.32 4.22 -4.22
N ILE A 218 -13.29 5.06 -4.27
CA ILE A 218 -13.35 6.50 -4.02
C ILE A 218 -13.85 7.17 -5.32
N HIS A 219 -14.77 8.13 -5.24
CA HIS A 219 -15.15 8.90 -6.43
C HIS A 219 -14.01 9.82 -6.89
N LEU A 220 -13.87 10.05 -8.19
CA LEU A 220 -12.82 10.90 -8.76
C LEU A 220 -12.72 12.27 -8.07
N LYS A 221 -13.84 12.94 -7.82
CA LYS A 221 -13.87 14.23 -7.13
C LYS A 221 -13.25 14.15 -5.72
N ASP A 222 -13.58 13.11 -4.96
CA ASP A 222 -13.05 12.88 -3.62
C ASP A 222 -11.57 12.50 -3.68
N TYR A 223 -11.17 11.66 -4.64
CA TYR A 223 -9.77 11.34 -4.88
C TYR A 223 -8.94 12.60 -5.14
N MET A 224 -9.38 13.48 -6.05
CA MET A 224 -8.70 14.72 -6.38
C MET A 224 -8.56 15.63 -5.14
N LYS A 225 -9.63 15.76 -4.35
CA LYS A 225 -9.64 16.54 -3.09
C LYS A 225 -8.69 15.94 -2.05
N THR A 226 -8.77 14.63 -1.82
CA THR A 226 -7.94 13.92 -0.85
C THR A 226 -6.48 13.94 -1.25
N PHE A 227 -6.16 13.69 -2.52
CA PHE A 227 -4.80 13.72 -3.06
C PHE A 227 -4.19 15.11 -2.92
N SER A 228 -4.93 16.17 -3.31
CA SER A 228 -4.47 17.55 -3.12
C SER A 228 -4.22 17.89 -1.65
N THR A 229 -5.13 17.46 -0.75
CA THR A 229 -4.98 17.63 0.70
C THR A 229 -3.77 16.88 1.26
N PHE A 230 -3.52 15.68 0.75
CA PHE A 230 -2.37 14.84 1.09
C PHE A 230 -1.05 15.48 0.64
N LEU A 231 -0.99 16.00 -0.59
CA LEU A 231 0.19 16.71 -1.09
C LEU A 231 0.48 17.98 -0.30
N ASN A 232 -0.54 18.67 0.20
CA ASN A 232 -0.38 19.90 0.97
C ASN A 232 0.15 19.69 2.39
N LYS A 233 0.39 18.45 2.85
CA LYS A 233 0.99 18.21 4.17
C LYS A 233 2.43 18.72 4.24
N GLN A 234 2.79 19.24 5.41
CA GLN A 234 4.09 19.88 5.67
C GLN A 234 5.17 18.86 6.01
N HIS A 235 4.78 17.72 6.60
CA HIS A 235 5.71 16.69 7.04
C HIS A 235 5.67 15.46 6.14
N LEU A 236 6.83 14.81 6.02
CA LEU A 236 6.91 13.51 5.38
C LEU A 236 6.08 12.47 6.13
N PRO A 237 5.54 11.46 5.44
CA PRO A 237 4.73 10.45 6.09
C PRO A 237 5.50 9.69 7.17
N ARG A 238 4.94 9.63 8.37
CA ARG A 238 5.45 8.74 9.43
C ARG A 238 5.05 7.31 9.11
N SER A 239 6.00 6.39 9.16
CA SER A 239 5.77 4.98 8.86
C SER A 239 5.77 4.14 10.13
N GLN A 240 4.85 3.18 10.21
CA GLN A 240 4.77 2.21 11.31
C GLN A 240 4.24 0.86 10.82
N VAL A 241 4.47 -0.18 11.61
CA VAL A 241 4.15 -1.57 11.26
C VAL A 241 3.32 -2.23 12.35
N PHE A 242 2.26 -2.92 11.95
CA PHE A 242 1.35 -3.67 12.80
C PHE A 242 1.22 -5.11 12.29
N PRO A 243 1.13 -6.14 13.16
CA PRO A 243 1.36 -6.08 14.59
C PRO A 243 2.84 -5.80 14.91
N ALA A 244 3.10 -5.13 16.03
CA ALA A 244 4.45 -5.01 16.59
C ALA A 244 4.92 -6.37 17.14
N GLY A 245 6.23 -6.61 17.21
CA GLY A 245 6.80 -7.93 17.59
C GLY A 245 6.32 -8.50 18.93
N ASN A 246 5.97 -7.64 19.88
CA ASN A 246 5.41 -8.07 21.16
C ASN A 246 3.96 -8.58 21.08
N LEU A 247 3.20 -8.20 20.05
CA LEU A 247 1.77 -8.53 19.88
C LEU A 247 1.51 -9.89 19.23
N TYR A 248 2.53 -10.56 18.68
CA TYR A 248 2.36 -11.85 18.00
C TYR A 248 3.44 -12.88 18.37
N SER A 249 3.14 -14.15 18.10
CA SER A 249 4.09 -15.27 18.03
C SER A 249 4.19 -15.77 16.59
N ASN A 250 5.38 -16.26 16.22
CA ASN A 250 5.54 -17.00 14.97
C ASN A 250 5.08 -18.44 15.22
N GLU A 251 4.05 -18.89 14.50
CA GLU A 251 3.53 -20.25 14.62
C GLU A 251 3.34 -20.88 13.25
N ARG A 252 3.57 -22.19 13.14
CA ARG A 252 3.29 -22.94 11.92
C ARG A 252 1.97 -23.67 12.07
N ILE A 253 0.99 -23.31 11.25
CA ILE A 253 -0.35 -23.89 11.27
C ILE A 253 -0.52 -24.84 10.09
N SER A 254 -1.04 -26.05 10.35
CA SER A 254 -1.32 -27.03 9.29
C SER A 254 -2.25 -26.44 8.22
N GLY A 255 -1.91 -26.63 6.94
CA GLY A 255 -2.67 -26.09 5.81
C GLY A 255 -2.53 -24.59 5.55
N VAL A 256 -1.88 -23.82 6.45
CA VAL A 256 -1.72 -22.35 6.31
C VAL A 256 -0.23 -21.93 6.24
N GLY A 257 0.66 -22.67 6.91
CA GLY A 257 2.09 -22.39 6.97
C GLY A 257 2.47 -21.48 8.15
N LEU A 258 3.60 -20.77 8.01
CA LEU A 258 4.10 -19.84 9.04
C LEU A 258 3.25 -18.57 9.09
N VAL A 259 2.70 -18.25 10.25
CA VAL A 259 1.82 -17.10 10.48
C VAL A 259 2.27 -16.27 11.68
N LEU A 260 1.79 -15.02 11.73
CA LEU A 260 1.92 -14.15 12.90
C LEU A 260 0.65 -14.28 13.73
N LYS A 261 0.65 -15.17 14.72
CA LYS A 261 -0.52 -15.39 15.57
C LYS A 261 -0.61 -14.31 16.63
N ILE A 262 -1.70 -13.54 16.60
CA ILE A 262 -1.94 -12.49 17.58
C ILE A 262 -2.13 -13.10 18.97
N LYS A 263 -1.32 -12.67 19.94
CA LYS A 263 -1.38 -13.16 21.33
C LYS A 263 -2.66 -12.73 22.05
N ASN A 264 -3.10 -11.50 21.80
CA ASN A 264 -4.31 -10.93 22.40
C ASN A 264 -5.00 -9.98 21.41
N PHE A 265 -6.13 -10.41 20.85
CA PHE A 265 -6.87 -9.63 19.86
C PHE A 265 -7.44 -8.32 20.41
N LYS A 266 -7.81 -8.25 21.70
CA LYS A 266 -8.31 -7.02 22.31
C LYS A 266 -7.22 -5.93 22.34
N SER A 267 -6.02 -6.28 22.78
CA SER A 267 -4.87 -5.38 22.80
C SER A 267 -4.41 -5.01 21.38
N ALA A 268 -4.35 -5.99 20.47
CA ALA A 268 -3.99 -5.76 19.08
C ALA A 268 -5.00 -4.84 18.36
N ALA A 269 -6.31 -5.03 18.60
CA ALA A 269 -7.36 -4.17 18.08
C ALA A 269 -7.21 -2.73 18.59
N TYR A 270 -7.00 -2.55 19.91
CA TYR A 270 -6.73 -1.23 20.48
C TYR A 270 -5.52 -0.56 19.82
N ARG A 271 -4.41 -1.29 19.70
CA ARG A 271 -3.17 -0.76 19.11
C ARG A 271 -3.33 -0.40 17.63
N LEU A 272 -3.97 -1.25 16.81
CA LEU A 272 -4.19 -0.91 15.41
C LEU A 272 -5.05 0.35 15.28
N ASN A 273 -6.15 0.45 16.06
CA ASN A 273 -6.99 1.64 16.05
C ASN A 273 -6.24 2.90 16.47
N ASP A 274 -5.37 2.83 17.47
CA ASP A 274 -4.51 3.95 17.87
C ASP A 274 -3.55 4.36 16.74
N MET A 275 -2.92 3.38 16.09
CA MET A 275 -1.99 3.61 15.00
C MET A 275 -2.64 4.31 13.79
N ILE A 276 -3.86 3.91 13.42
CA ILE A 276 -4.54 4.46 12.22
C ILE A 276 -5.35 5.74 12.47
N LYS A 277 -5.31 6.29 13.68
CA LYS A 277 -6.02 7.53 14.08
C LYS A 277 -5.26 8.83 13.82
#